data_AF-A0A8T3VLK1-F1
#
_entry.id   AF-A0A8T3VLK1-F1
#
_cell.length_a   1.000
_cell.length_b   1.000
_cell.length_c   1.000
_cell.angle_alpha   90.00
_cell.angle_beta   90.00
_cell.angle_gamma   90.00
#
_symmetry.space_group_name_H-M   'P 1'
#
loop_
_entity.id
_entity.type
_entity.pdbx_description
1 polymer ?
#
loop_
_entity_poly.entity_id
_entity_poly.type
_entity_poly.pdbx_seq_one_letter_code
_entity_poly.pdbx_strand_id
1 'polypeptide(L)'
;MFSKATMKERRQYYREEWSEKDLPEFIKNGIKKREFGFDHNGRGPNDRYKTFRGTDSLRKFLRYKAPFAAYVSVAFYNEPRRRQDWQKAEYIFDVDAKDIPIRSCNCDSVCEICLGEALEIVNSLIDTLESDLGLDNIHLIYSGRGYHIRILDEEMMTAGSELRSEVLKYAAGAEVPKSQFINTDISNKAFNFEHFSIPIGYSKIFTDKMKYNVQHLTGQEEIDGINPKLMKDIIKARHHLDNDEWGYFKKDIGPRRYKNLVEAMARVNLATIDAKVSIDLKRILRLPSSLHSKVSMKCMEVKNRETFDPFKEAVPKFVYERDD
;
A
#
# COMPACT_ATOMS: atom_id res chain seq x y z
N MET A 1 14.21 17.36 -6.66
CA MET A 1 14.41 16.16 -5.80
C MET A 1 14.12 14.84 -6.55
N PHE A 2 12.91 14.63 -7.08
CA PHE A 2 12.58 13.41 -7.82
C PHE A 2 13.13 13.40 -9.25
N SER A 3 14.39 13.02 -9.41
CA SER A 3 15.00 12.77 -10.71
C SER A 3 15.67 11.41 -10.75
N LYS A 4 15.99 10.96 -11.96
CA LYS A 4 16.61 9.65 -12.18
C LYS A 4 18.08 9.67 -11.73
N ALA A 5 18.47 8.73 -10.89
CA ALA A 5 19.86 8.53 -10.49
C ALA A 5 20.69 7.96 -11.65
N THR A 6 21.83 8.60 -11.90
CA THR A 6 22.88 8.18 -12.82
C THR A 6 23.60 6.94 -12.31
N MET A 7 24.44 6.31 -13.16
CA MET A 7 25.28 5.20 -12.71
C MET A 7 26.33 5.63 -11.67
N LYS A 8 26.82 6.88 -11.74
CA LYS A 8 27.80 7.42 -10.79
C LYS A 8 27.17 7.55 -9.39
N GLU A 9 26.00 8.18 -9.30
CA GLU A 9 25.26 8.34 -8.04
C GLU A 9 24.86 7.00 -7.43
N ARG A 10 24.41 6.03 -8.26
CA ARG A 10 24.13 4.66 -7.79
C ARG A 10 25.37 4.02 -7.17
N ARG A 11 26.54 4.14 -7.82
CA ARG A 11 27.80 3.60 -7.30
C ARG A 11 28.21 4.28 -6.00
N GLN A 12 28.07 5.60 -5.92
CA GLN A 12 28.33 6.38 -4.71
C GLN A 12 27.44 5.89 -3.56
N TYR A 13 26.12 5.85 -3.76
CA TYR A 13 25.17 5.37 -2.77
C TYR A 13 25.54 3.99 -2.22
N TYR A 14 25.71 2.99 -3.10
CA TYR A 14 25.97 1.63 -2.63
C TYR A 14 27.36 1.45 -2.00
N ARG A 15 28.34 2.31 -2.32
CA ARG A 15 29.71 2.20 -1.78
C ARG A 15 29.93 2.97 -0.49
N GLU A 16 29.23 4.09 -0.32
CA GLU A 16 29.53 5.10 0.70
C GLU A 16 28.38 5.28 1.70
N GLU A 17 27.13 5.11 1.28
CA GLU A 17 25.96 5.34 2.13
C GLU A 17 25.27 4.04 2.56
N TRP A 18 25.06 3.11 1.63
CA TRP A 18 24.34 1.87 1.91
C TRP A 18 25.04 1.01 2.97
N SER A 19 24.29 0.62 3.99
CA SER A 19 24.76 -0.26 5.05
C SER A 19 23.87 -1.49 5.24
N GLU A 20 24.48 -2.61 5.62
CA GLU A 20 23.73 -3.81 6.03
C GLU A 20 22.96 -3.61 7.34
N LYS A 21 23.31 -2.58 8.12
CA LYS A 21 22.58 -2.20 9.34
C LYS A 21 21.19 -1.65 9.04
N ASP A 22 21.01 -1.04 7.87
CA ASP A 22 19.75 -0.42 7.45
C ASP A 22 18.77 -1.46 6.86
N LEU A 23 19.23 -2.71 6.66
CA LEU A 23 18.33 -3.80 6.32
C LEU A 23 17.42 -4.11 7.51
N PRO A 24 16.11 -4.29 7.31
CA PRO A 24 15.21 -4.76 8.34
C PRO A 24 15.60 -6.15 8.84
N GLU A 25 15.37 -6.41 10.13
CA GLU A 25 15.75 -7.66 10.77
C GLU A 25 15.06 -8.88 10.13
N PHE A 26 13.78 -8.74 9.77
CA PHE A 26 13.02 -9.79 9.10
C PHE A 26 13.56 -10.16 7.70
N ILE A 27 14.27 -9.23 7.05
CA ILE A 27 14.98 -9.49 5.79
C ILE A 27 16.32 -10.19 6.06
N LYS A 28 17.08 -9.72 7.05
CA LYS A 28 18.36 -10.34 7.45
C LYS A 28 18.17 -11.81 7.82
N ASN A 29 17.19 -12.11 8.67
CA ASN A 29 16.89 -13.45 9.14
C ASN A 29 16.44 -14.39 8.02
N GLY A 30 15.72 -13.87 7.02
CA GLY A 30 15.22 -14.63 5.88
C GLY A 30 16.17 -14.74 4.67
N ILE A 31 17.35 -14.10 4.69
CA ILE A 31 18.15 -13.85 3.48
C ILE A 31 18.50 -15.10 2.68
N LYS A 32 18.78 -16.22 3.36
CA LYS A 32 19.18 -17.50 2.74
C LYS A 32 18.02 -18.25 2.10
N LYS A 33 16.78 -17.93 2.50
CA LYS A 33 15.55 -18.61 2.07
C LYS A 33 14.79 -17.82 1.01
N ARG A 34 15.30 -16.66 0.60
CA ARG A 34 14.62 -15.76 -0.34
C ARG A 34 15.33 -15.70 -1.68
N GLU A 35 14.53 -15.48 -2.70
CA GLU A 35 15.01 -15.05 -4.02
C GLU A 35 15.30 -13.55 -3.98
N PHE A 36 16.34 -13.14 -4.71
CA PHE A 36 16.61 -11.75 -5.05
C PHE A 36 16.53 -11.54 -6.57
N GLY A 37 16.01 -10.38 -6.95
CA GLY A 37 15.92 -9.91 -8.32
C GLY A 37 16.57 -8.54 -8.48
N PHE A 38 17.20 -8.28 -9.62
CA PHE A 38 17.86 -7.00 -9.87
C PHE A 38 17.50 -6.45 -11.25
N ASP A 39 17.26 -5.15 -11.28
CA ASP A 39 17.25 -4.35 -12.50
C ASP A 39 18.57 -3.58 -12.56
N HIS A 40 19.38 -3.81 -13.59
CA HIS A 40 20.66 -3.13 -13.75
C HIS A 40 20.54 -1.81 -14.52
N ASN A 41 19.54 -1.69 -15.40
CA ASN A 41 19.50 -0.67 -16.45
C ASN A 41 18.18 0.13 -16.52
N GLY A 42 17.21 -0.15 -15.65
CA GLY A 42 15.88 0.46 -15.67
C GLY A 42 14.89 -0.22 -16.61
N ARG A 43 15.15 -1.48 -17.01
CA ARG A 43 14.31 -2.25 -17.95
C ARG A 43 13.48 -3.34 -17.24
N GLY A 44 13.41 -3.29 -15.91
CA GLY A 44 12.75 -4.29 -15.09
C GLY A 44 13.72 -5.32 -14.49
N PRO A 45 13.25 -6.09 -13.49
CA PRO A 45 14.08 -7.01 -12.72
C PRO A 45 14.38 -8.31 -13.48
N ASN A 46 15.16 -8.23 -14.55
CA ASN A 46 15.46 -9.39 -15.41
C ASN A 46 16.51 -10.33 -14.80
N ASP A 47 17.37 -9.83 -13.91
CA ASP A 47 18.38 -10.65 -13.23
C ASP A 47 17.76 -11.32 -12.00
N ARG A 48 17.04 -12.42 -12.23
CA ARG A 48 16.23 -13.17 -11.25
C ARG A 48 16.96 -14.34 -10.60
N TYR A 49 16.31 -14.95 -9.61
CA TYR A 49 16.73 -16.20 -8.98
C TYR A 49 18.10 -16.14 -8.28
N LYS A 50 18.52 -14.93 -7.87
CA LYS A 50 19.74 -14.76 -7.09
C LYS A 50 19.50 -15.15 -5.64
N THR A 51 20.55 -15.63 -5.00
CA THR A 51 20.53 -16.07 -3.61
C THR A 51 21.81 -15.61 -2.93
N PHE A 52 21.72 -15.26 -1.66
CA PHE A 52 22.86 -14.76 -0.88
C PHE A 52 23.08 -15.61 0.36
N ARG A 53 24.34 -15.82 0.73
CA ARG A 53 24.71 -16.60 1.93
C ARG A 53 24.52 -15.80 3.22
N GLY A 54 24.39 -14.48 3.12
CA GLY A 54 24.30 -13.55 4.22
C GLY A 54 24.43 -12.10 3.74
N THR A 55 24.30 -11.16 4.67
CA THR A 55 24.30 -9.72 4.38
C THR A 55 25.61 -9.25 3.72
N ASP A 56 26.76 -9.79 4.12
CA ASP A 56 28.06 -9.46 3.49
C ASP A 56 28.10 -9.82 2.00
N SER A 57 27.57 -10.98 1.62
CA SER A 57 27.54 -11.38 0.21
C SER A 57 26.60 -10.50 -0.63
N LEU A 58 25.49 -10.05 -0.05
CA LEU A 58 24.58 -9.08 -0.66
C LEU A 58 25.24 -7.70 -0.78
N ARG A 59 25.91 -7.22 0.28
CA ARG A 59 26.68 -5.98 0.30
C ARG A 59 27.71 -5.94 -0.83
N LYS A 60 28.54 -6.97 -0.94
CA LYS A 60 29.56 -7.08 -1.99
C LYS A 60 28.95 -7.00 -3.39
N PHE A 61 27.82 -7.67 -3.60
CA PHE A 61 27.10 -7.63 -4.86
C PHE A 61 26.54 -6.23 -5.18
N LEU A 62 25.85 -5.59 -4.24
CA LEU A 62 25.28 -4.25 -4.42
C LEU A 62 26.37 -3.21 -4.70
N ARG A 63 27.49 -3.25 -3.95
CA ARG A 63 28.66 -2.36 -4.16
C ARG A 63 29.30 -2.52 -5.53
N TYR A 64 29.36 -3.76 -6.03
CA TYR A 64 29.98 -4.06 -7.31
C TYR A 64 29.06 -3.74 -8.49
N LYS A 65 27.80 -4.18 -8.44
CA LYS A 65 26.84 -4.05 -9.54
C LYS A 65 26.15 -2.69 -9.59
N ALA A 66 25.96 -2.03 -8.44
CA ALA A 66 25.21 -0.78 -8.30
C ALA A 66 23.88 -0.79 -9.09
N PRO A 67 22.98 -1.75 -8.80
CA PRO A 67 21.77 -1.96 -9.61
C PRO A 67 20.85 -0.74 -9.59
N PHE A 68 20.08 -0.58 -10.66
CA PHE A 68 19.03 0.44 -10.79
C PHE A 68 17.88 0.19 -9.80
N ALA A 69 17.57 -1.06 -9.53
CA ALA A 69 16.66 -1.46 -8.48
C ALA A 69 17.03 -2.86 -7.97
N ALA A 70 16.89 -3.07 -6.67
CA ALA A 70 17.03 -4.37 -6.04
C ALA A 70 15.70 -4.80 -5.45
N TYR A 71 15.43 -6.11 -5.54
CA TYR A 71 14.18 -6.72 -5.11
C TYR A 71 14.47 -7.98 -4.31
N VAL A 72 13.56 -8.32 -3.42
CA VAL A 72 13.57 -9.52 -2.60
C VAL A 72 12.19 -10.17 -2.63
N SER A 73 12.14 -11.50 -2.69
CA SER A 73 10.88 -12.23 -2.66
C SER A 73 10.18 -12.08 -1.33
N VAL A 74 8.85 -11.95 -1.37
CA VAL A 74 8.01 -12.09 -0.18
C VAL A 74 7.93 -13.56 0.25
N ALA A 75 8.12 -14.49 -0.69
CA ALA A 75 8.21 -15.92 -0.45
C ALA A 75 9.53 -16.38 0.15
N PHE A 76 9.43 -17.46 0.92
CA PHE A 76 10.50 -18.26 1.47
C PHE A 76 10.49 -19.64 0.82
N TYR A 77 11.67 -20.14 0.49
CA TYR A 77 11.88 -21.40 -0.23
C TYR A 77 13.00 -22.21 0.43
N ASN A 78 12.92 -23.54 0.38
CA ASN A 78 14.09 -24.36 0.64
C ASN A 78 15.11 -24.28 -0.51
N GLU A 79 14.65 -24.17 -1.76
CA GLU A 79 15.49 -23.98 -2.95
C GLU A 79 15.21 -22.64 -3.66
N PRO A 80 15.60 -21.48 -3.09
CA PRO A 80 15.25 -20.17 -3.65
C PRO A 80 15.83 -19.90 -5.04
N ARG A 81 16.95 -20.53 -5.40
CA ARG A 81 17.55 -20.44 -6.74
C ARG A 81 16.66 -21.06 -7.83
N ARG A 82 15.80 -22.02 -7.47
CA ARG A 82 14.84 -22.66 -8.39
C ARG A 82 13.39 -22.22 -8.10
N ARG A 83 13.15 -21.48 -7.01
CA ARG A 83 11.81 -21.16 -6.48
C ARG A 83 10.97 -22.42 -6.25
N GLN A 84 11.64 -23.49 -5.84
CA GLN A 84 11.05 -24.77 -5.48
C GLN A 84 10.95 -24.88 -3.96
N ASP A 85 10.10 -25.79 -3.49
CA ASP A 85 9.83 -26.03 -2.08
C ASP A 85 9.46 -24.75 -1.34
N TRP A 86 8.39 -24.11 -1.84
CA TRP A 86 7.78 -22.95 -1.18
C TRP A 86 7.38 -23.32 0.25
N GLN A 87 7.73 -22.47 1.21
CA GLN A 87 7.45 -22.70 2.63
C GLN A 87 6.32 -21.81 3.14
N LYS A 88 6.43 -20.51 2.86
CA LYS A 88 5.53 -19.45 3.31
C LYS A 88 5.83 -18.17 2.54
N ALA A 89 4.97 -17.17 2.64
CA ALA A 89 5.20 -15.85 2.04
C ALA A 89 4.69 -14.74 2.94
N GLU A 90 5.37 -13.61 3.04
CA GLU A 90 4.80 -12.42 3.68
C GLU A 90 3.42 -12.12 3.07
N TYR A 91 2.48 -11.67 3.89
CA TYR A 91 1.26 -11.07 3.38
C TYR A 91 1.48 -9.57 3.27
N ILE A 92 1.08 -8.98 2.14
CA ILE A 92 1.57 -7.67 1.75
C ILE A 92 0.47 -6.84 1.14
N PHE A 93 0.53 -5.53 1.37
CA PHE A 93 -0.28 -4.52 0.70
C PHE A 93 0.66 -3.53 0.03
N ASP A 94 0.32 -3.08 -1.17
CA ASP A 94 1.11 -2.11 -1.94
C ASP A 94 0.20 -0.94 -2.32
N VAL A 95 0.56 0.25 -1.82
CA VAL A 95 -0.13 1.51 -2.09
C VAL A 95 0.88 2.42 -2.80
N ASP A 96 0.75 2.54 -4.13
CA ASP A 96 1.57 3.46 -4.95
C ASP A 96 0.88 4.82 -5.01
N ALA A 97 1.52 5.87 -4.45
CA ALA A 97 0.95 7.21 -4.37
C ALA A 97 0.63 7.83 -5.75
N LYS A 98 1.28 7.32 -6.80
CA LYS A 98 0.99 7.71 -8.17
C LYS A 98 -0.40 7.24 -8.62
N ASP A 99 -0.82 6.07 -8.17
CA ASP A 99 -1.97 5.33 -8.70
C ASP A 99 -3.19 5.37 -7.75
N ILE A 100 -3.12 6.17 -6.67
CA ILE A 100 -4.27 6.42 -5.79
C ILE A 100 -5.40 7.06 -6.63
N PRO A 101 -6.61 6.47 -6.65
CA PRO A 101 -7.71 6.95 -7.50
C PRO A 101 -8.22 8.35 -7.15
N ILE A 102 -8.21 8.71 -5.86
CA ILE A 102 -8.66 10.00 -5.35
C ILE A 102 -7.53 10.61 -4.52
N ARG A 103 -6.99 11.73 -4.99
CA ARG A 103 -5.89 12.45 -4.37
C ARG A 103 -6.00 13.93 -4.66
N SER A 104 -5.57 14.79 -3.73
CA SER A 104 -5.76 16.24 -3.85
C SER A 104 -4.77 16.93 -4.81
N CYS A 105 -3.84 16.17 -5.41
CA CYS A 105 -2.81 16.70 -6.30
C CYS A 105 -2.91 16.11 -7.73
N ASN A 106 -2.49 16.91 -8.72
CA ASN A 106 -2.47 16.52 -10.14
C ASN A 106 -1.05 16.24 -10.67
N CYS A 107 -0.16 15.70 -9.85
CA CYS A 107 1.23 15.46 -10.29
C CYS A 107 1.34 14.22 -11.19
N ASP A 108 2.20 14.27 -12.21
CA ASP A 108 2.41 13.14 -13.15
C ASP A 108 3.13 11.93 -12.50
N SER A 109 3.86 12.19 -11.42
CA SER A 109 4.64 11.18 -10.68
C SER A 109 4.17 11.13 -9.23
N VAL A 110 4.99 11.60 -8.30
CA VAL A 110 4.69 11.70 -6.88
C VAL A 110 5.15 13.05 -6.36
N CYS A 111 4.42 13.60 -5.39
CA CYS A 111 4.76 14.80 -4.65
C CYS A 111 4.51 14.58 -3.15
N GLU A 112 4.76 15.61 -2.35
CA GLU A 112 4.53 15.56 -0.90
C GLU A 112 3.08 15.26 -0.54
N ILE A 113 2.12 15.85 -1.26
CA ILE A 113 0.69 15.70 -1.00
C ILE A 113 0.25 14.24 -1.18
N CYS A 114 0.46 13.63 -2.36
CA CYS A 114 0.02 12.25 -2.57
C CYS A 114 0.80 11.23 -1.74
N LEU A 115 2.05 11.52 -1.37
CA LEU A 115 2.80 10.66 -0.44
C LEU A 115 2.24 10.74 0.98
N GLY A 116 1.83 11.94 1.43
CA GLY A 116 1.11 12.12 2.69
C GLY A 116 -0.22 11.38 2.70
N GLU A 117 -1.05 11.58 1.67
CA GLU A 117 -2.34 10.87 1.52
C GLU A 117 -2.14 9.35 1.45
N ALA A 118 -1.10 8.87 0.74
CA ALA A 118 -0.75 7.45 0.73
C ALA A 118 -0.40 6.92 2.13
N LEU A 119 0.32 7.70 2.94
CA LEU A 119 0.66 7.34 4.31
C LEU A 119 -0.58 7.31 5.21
N GLU A 120 -1.50 8.25 5.07
CA GLU A 120 -2.77 8.26 5.80
C GLU A 120 -3.64 7.02 5.49
N ILE A 121 -3.76 6.69 4.20
CA ILE A 121 -4.45 5.47 3.74
C ILE A 121 -3.80 4.22 4.35
N VAL A 122 -2.47 4.18 4.34
CA VAL A 122 -1.70 3.05 4.88
C VAL A 122 -1.84 2.96 6.39
N ASN A 123 -1.85 4.07 7.11
CA ASN A 123 -2.12 4.09 8.54
C ASN A 123 -3.51 3.54 8.85
N SER A 124 -4.54 3.97 8.11
CA SER A 124 -5.90 3.42 8.23
C SER A 124 -5.95 1.91 7.96
N LEU A 125 -5.19 1.41 6.99
CA LEU A 125 -5.07 -0.03 6.73
C LEU A 125 -4.41 -0.75 7.90
N ILE A 126 -3.29 -0.25 8.41
CA ILE A 126 -2.59 -0.86 9.54
C ILE A 126 -3.47 -0.85 10.79
N ASP A 127 -4.14 0.26 11.12
CA ASP A 127 -5.06 0.35 12.26
C ASP A 127 -6.17 -0.71 12.17
N THR A 128 -6.67 -0.97 10.96
CA THR A 128 -7.67 -2.03 10.71
C THR A 128 -7.08 -3.43 10.90
N LEU A 129 -5.88 -3.68 10.37
CA LEU A 129 -5.19 -4.96 10.49
C LEU A 129 -4.85 -5.28 11.96
N GLU A 130 -4.43 -4.28 12.73
CA GLU A 130 -4.11 -4.41 14.16
C GLU A 130 -5.38 -4.56 15.01
N SER A 131 -6.34 -3.65 14.87
CA SER A 131 -7.49 -3.54 15.78
C SER A 131 -8.60 -4.55 15.51
N ASP A 132 -8.93 -4.78 14.23
CA ASP A 132 -10.06 -5.65 13.85
C ASP A 132 -9.61 -7.09 13.61
N LEU A 133 -8.40 -7.30 13.09
CA LEU A 133 -7.91 -8.63 12.71
C LEU A 133 -6.85 -9.17 13.67
N GLY A 134 -6.34 -8.35 14.60
CA GLY A 134 -5.40 -8.80 15.64
C GLY A 134 -3.99 -9.14 15.12
N LEU A 135 -3.61 -8.63 13.95
CA LEU A 135 -2.29 -8.84 13.37
C LEU A 135 -1.28 -7.89 14.02
N ASP A 136 -0.15 -8.41 14.49
CA ASP A 136 0.81 -7.63 15.30
C ASP A 136 2.19 -7.50 14.65
N ASN A 137 2.55 -8.40 13.73
CA ASN A 137 3.87 -8.43 13.11
C ASN A 137 3.87 -7.70 11.77
N ILE A 138 3.60 -6.39 11.84
CA ILE A 138 3.43 -5.51 10.70
C ILE A 138 4.64 -4.59 10.52
N HIS A 139 5.21 -4.60 9.31
CA HIS A 139 6.32 -3.74 8.92
C HIS A 139 5.90 -2.81 7.79
N LEU A 140 5.98 -1.50 8.04
CA LEU A 140 5.76 -0.47 7.04
C LEU A 140 7.06 -0.15 6.29
N ILE A 141 7.04 -0.20 4.97
CA ILE A 141 8.19 0.10 4.10
C ILE A 141 7.82 1.25 3.18
N TYR A 142 8.57 2.36 3.23
CA TYR A 142 8.53 3.36 2.18
C TYR A 142 9.25 2.82 0.94
N SER A 143 8.55 2.72 -0.19
CA SER A 143 9.05 2.10 -1.41
C SER A 143 9.80 3.07 -2.33
N GLY A 144 9.69 4.38 -2.07
CA GLY A 144 10.19 5.47 -2.92
C GLY A 144 9.09 6.27 -3.62
N ARG A 145 7.94 5.66 -3.92
CA ARG A 145 6.77 6.32 -4.54
C ARG A 145 5.46 6.02 -3.83
N GLY A 146 5.54 5.36 -2.69
CA GLY A 146 4.40 4.84 -1.96
C GLY A 146 4.92 3.95 -0.85
N TYR A 147 4.07 3.05 -0.40
CA TYR A 147 4.32 2.26 0.79
C TYR A 147 3.93 0.81 0.59
N HIS A 148 4.69 -0.09 1.21
CA HIS A 148 4.33 -1.48 1.35
C HIS A 148 4.07 -1.78 2.82
N ILE A 149 2.94 -2.41 3.11
CA ILE A 149 2.71 -3.08 4.40
C ILE A 149 3.18 -4.52 4.23
N ARG A 150 4.01 -5.03 5.15
CA ARG A 150 4.48 -6.42 5.15
C ARG A 150 4.15 -7.08 6.47
N ILE A 151 3.37 -8.14 6.42
CA ILE A 151 2.78 -8.84 7.55
C ILE A 151 3.45 -10.21 7.65
N LEU A 152 3.99 -10.48 8.83
CA LEU A 152 4.79 -11.67 9.13
C LEU A 152 4.16 -12.59 10.18
N ASP A 153 2.91 -12.33 10.56
CA ASP A 153 2.07 -13.20 11.36
C ASP A 153 1.97 -14.59 10.70
N GLU A 154 2.19 -15.65 11.48
CA GLU A 154 2.37 -17.01 10.96
C GLU A 154 1.15 -17.51 10.19
N GLU A 155 -0.05 -17.18 10.69
CA GLU A 155 -1.33 -17.46 10.05
C GLU A 155 -1.44 -16.83 8.65
N MET A 156 -1.03 -15.58 8.50
CA MET A 156 -1.04 -14.90 7.21
C MET A 156 0.09 -15.37 6.30
N MET A 157 1.22 -15.76 6.88
CA MET A 157 2.36 -16.23 6.10
C MET A 157 2.10 -17.56 5.38
N THR A 158 1.25 -18.40 5.96
CA THR A 158 0.86 -19.71 5.42
C THR A 158 -0.48 -19.68 4.67
N ALA A 159 -1.24 -18.59 4.81
CA ALA A 159 -2.50 -18.37 4.12
C ALA A 159 -2.39 -18.47 2.59
N GLY A 160 -3.35 -19.17 2.00
CA GLY A 160 -3.55 -19.22 0.54
C GLY A 160 -4.14 -17.93 -0.03
N SER A 161 -4.23 -17.88 -1.36
CA SER A 161 -4.71 -16.70 -2.10
C SER A 161 -6.15 -16.29 -1.78
N GLU A 162 -7.03 -17.22 -1.43
CA GLU A 162 -8.43 -16.95 -1.09
C GLU A 162 -8.55 -16.15 0.21
N LEU A 163 -7.98 -16.66 1.32
CA LEU A 163 -7.97 -15.95 2.60
C LEU A 163 -7.29 -14.57 2.47
N ARG A 164 -6.17 -14.48 1.76
CA ARG A 164 -5.48 -13.21 1.48
C ARG A 164 -6.35 -12.22 0.74
N SER A 165 -7.19 -12.69 -0.18
CA SER A 165 -8.13 -11.84 -0.90
C SER A 165 -9.24 -11.33 0.02
N GLU A 166 -9.78 -12.17 0.90
CA GLU A 166 -10.83 -11.76 1.83
C GLU A 166 -10.33 -10.77 2.88
N VAL A 167 -9.15 -11.02 3.46
CA VAL A 167 -8.50 -10.08 4.38
C VAL A 167 -8.21 -8.74 3.68
N LEU A 168 -7.79 -8.79 2.41
CA LEU A 168 -7.51 -7.57 1.65
C LEU A 168 -8.78 -6.74 1.49
N LYS A 169 -9.88 -7.38 1.08
CA LYS A 169 -11.16 -6.68 0.88
C LYS A 169 -11.70 -6.12 2.19
N TYR A 170 -11.56 -6.86 3.30
CA TYR A 170 -11.94 -6.42 4.62
C TYR A 170 -11.17 -5.15 5.01
N ALA A 171 -9.82 -5.23 5.01
CA ALA A 171 -8.97 -4.11 5.39
C ALA A 171 -9.15 -2.88 4.48
N ALA A 172 -9.36 -3.12 3.18
CA ALA A 172 -9.60 -2.06 2.21
C ALA A 172 -10.99 -1.40 2.34
N GLY A 173 -11.99 -2.05 2.96
CA GLY A 173 -13.38 -1.61 2.83
C GLY A 173 -13.90 -1.74 1.39
N ALA A 174 -13.51 -2.81 0.70
CA ALA A 174 -13.74 -2.99 -0.74
C ALA A 174 -15.11 -3.59 -1.12
N GLU A 175 -15.92 -3.96 -0.13
CA GLU A 175 -17.27 -4.51 -0.30
C GLU A 175 -18.32 -3.58 0.33
N VAL A 176 -19.50 -3.53 -0.27
CA VAL A 176 -20.61 -2.77 0.29
C VAL A 176 -21.10 -3.47 1.57
N PRO A 177 -21.18 -2.78 2.72
CA PRO A 177 -21.67 -3.39 3.96
C PRO A 177 -23.08 -3.95 3.79
N LYS A 178 -23.34 -5.09 4.44
CA LYS A 178 -24.68 -5.68 4.45
C LYS A 178 -25.66 -4.69 5.08
N SER A 179 -26.69 -4.32 4.32
CA SER A 179 -27.73 -3.41 4.79
C SER A 179 -28.94 -4.15 5.34
N GLN A 180 -29.20 -5.36 4.87
CA GLN A 180 -30.40 -6.13 5.23
C GLN A 180 -30.07 -7.22 6.25
N PHE A 181 -30.74 -7.18 7.40
CA PHE A 181 -30.61 -8.17 8.47
C PHE A 181 -31.97 -8.81 8.72
N ILE A 182 -32.01 -10.15 8.70
CA ILE A 182 -33.24 -10.93 8.91
C ILE A 182 -33.07 -11.65 10.26
N ASN A 183 -34.06 -11.48 11.15
CA ASN A 183 -34.12 -12.23 12.39
C ASN A 183 -35.23 -13.27 12.31
N THR A 184 -34.88 -14.49 11.89
CA THR A 184 -35.83 -15.60 11.70
C THR A 184 -36.52 -16.04 13.00
N ASP A 185 -35.97 -15.72 14.17
CA ASP A 185 -36.49 -16.18 15.46
C ASP A 185 -37.60 -15.28 16.03
N ILE A 186 -37.65 -14.00 15.62
CA ILE A 186 -38.62 -13.02 16.14
C ILE A 186 -39.69 -12.66 15.11
N SER A 187 -39.32 -12.47 13.83
CA SER A 187 -40.26 -12.26 12.72
C SER A 187 -39.51 -12.28 11.38
N ASN A 188 -40.15 -12.74 10.30
CA ASN A 188 -39.60 -12.64 8.93
C ASN A 188 -39.47 -11.19 8.39
N LYS A 189 -39.46 -10.16 9.25
CA LYS A 189 -39.24 -8.77 8.85
C LYS A 189 -37.74 -8.49 8.76
N ALA A 190 -37.33 -7.97 7.62
CA ALA A 190 -35.97 -7.51 7.41
C ALA A 190 -35.79 -6.09 7.95
N PHE A 191 -34.72 -5.87 8.71
CA PHE A 191 -34.28 -4.55 9.12
C PHE A 191 -33.21 -4.05 8.15
N ASN A 192 -33.38 -2.82 7.67
CA ASN A 192 -32.43 -2.17 6.78
C ASN A 192 -31.64 -1.13 7.56
N PHE A 193 -30.34 -1.35 7.70
CA PHE A 193 -29.39 -0.40 8.26
C PHE A 193 -28.52 0.15 7.13
N GLU A 194 -28.31 1.46 7.14
CA GLU A 194 -27.29 2.07 6.28
C GLU A 194 -25.91 1.79 6.87
N HIS A 195 -24.86 1.80 6.05
CA HIS A 195 -23.50 1.54 6.52
C HIS A 195 -23.09 2.48 7.66
N PHE A 196 -23.50 3.75 7.61
CA PHE A 196 -23.23 4.75 8.64
C PHE A 196 -24.09 4.61 9.91
N SER A 197 -25.06 3.68 9.93
CA SER A 197 -25.87 3.41 11.13
C SER A 197 -25.19 2.44 12.11
N ILE A 198 -24.16 1.71 11.66
CA ILE A 198 -23.43 0.74 12.47
C ILE A 198 -22.01 1.29 12.69
N PRO A 199 -21.71 1.89 13.86
CA PRO A 199 -20.46 2.63 14.08
C PRO A 199 -19.27 1.72 14.46
N ILE A 200 -19.36 0.41 14.21
CA ILE A 200 -18.35 -0.59 14.58
C ILE A 200 -18.11 -1.61 13.46
N GLY A 201 -16.98 -2.31 13.56
CA GLY A 201 -16.56 -3.37 12.64
C GLY A 201 -16.48 -2.90 11.18
N TYR A 202 -16.77 -3.81 10.25
CA TYR A 202 -16.66 -3.55 8.81
C TYR A 202 -17.45 -2.32 8.32
N SER A 203 -18.64 -2.07 8.86
CA SER A 203 -19.45 -0.91 8.50
C SER A 203 -18.75 0.41 8.84
N LYS A 204 -18.04 0.47 9.97
CA LYS A 204 -17.23 1.63 10.35
C LYS A 204 -16.06 1.82 9.40
N ILE A 205 -15.30 0.76 9.12
CA ILE A 205 -14.14 0.78 8.20
C ILE A 205 -14.56 1.33 6.83
N PHE A 206 -15.65 0.80 6.26
CA PHE A 206 -16.18 1.27 4.99
C PHE A 206 -16.59 2.74 5.06
N THR A 207 -17.31 3.14 6.11
CA THR A 207 -17.83 4.50 6.29
C THR A 207 -16.70 5.53 6.43
N ASP A 208 -15.67 5.22 7.21
CA ASP A 208 -14.52 6.11 7.41
C ASP A 208 -13.73 6.31 6.11
N LYS A 209 -13.49 5.23 5.35
CA LYS A 209 -12.82 5.30 4.05
C LYS A 209 -13.66 6.04 3.00
N MET A 210 -14.98 5.82 3.01
CA MET A 210 -15.89 6.58 2.16
C MET A 210 -15.84 8.08 2.50
N LYS A 211 -15.83 8.45 3.79
CA LYS A 211 -15.67 9.84 4.23
C LYS A 211 -14.36 10.42 3.74
N TYR A 212 -13.26 9.68 3.93
CA TYR A 212 -11.93 10.07 3.45
C TYR A 212 -11.95 10.37 1.95
N ASN A 213 -12.43 9.43 1.13
CA ASN A 213 -12.53 9.59 -0.31
C ASN A 213 -13.36 10.82 -0.70
N VAL A 214 -14.55 10.98 -0.11
CA VAL A 214 -15.44 12.11 -0.43
C VAL A 214 -14.81 13.47 -0.08
N GLN A 215 -14.05 13.55 1.02
CA GLN A 215 -13.36 14.77 1.42
C GLN A 215 -12.22 15.14 0.48
N HIS A 216 -11.55 14.15 -0.11
CA HIS A 216 -10.41 14.34 -1.03
C HIS A 216 -10.81 14.46 -2.51
N LEU A 217 -12.10 14.40 -2.85
CA LEU A 217 -12.57 14.62 -4.22
C LEU A 217 -12.28 16.05 -4.70
N THR A 218 -11.67 16.15 -5.89
CA THR A 218 -11.41 17.41 -6.61
C THR A 218 -12.47 17.69 -7.67
N GLY A 219 -13.18 16.66 -8.13
CA GLY A 219 -14.18 16.72 -9.18
C GLY A 219 -13.65 16.46 -10.59
N GLN A 220 -12.35 16.16 -10.72
CA GLN A 220 -11.68 15.82 -11.98
C GLN A 220 -11.54 14.31 -12.17
N GLU A 221 -11.87 13.51 -11.15
CA GLU A 221 -11.73 12.07 -11.16
C GLU A 221 -12.79 11.40 -12.05
N GLU A 222 -12.36 10.40 -12.83
CA GLU A 222 -13.26 9.52 -13.57
C GLU A 222 -13.56 8.26 -12.74
N ILE A 223 -14.71 8.26 -12.07
CA ILE A 223 -15.13 7.13 -11.21
C ILE A 223 -16.31 6.40 -11.85
N ASP A 224 -16.13 5.11 -12.13
CA ASP A 224 -17.19 4.27 -12.67
C ASP A 224 -18.44 4.27 -11.78
N GLY A 225 -19.59 4.55 -12.38
CA GLY A 225 -20.87 4.72 -11.67
C GLY A 225 -21.17 6.13 -11.15
N ILE A 226 -20.23 7.07 -11.24
CA ILE A 226 -20.41 8.48 -10.86
C ILE A 226 -20.31 9.36 -12.10
N ASN A 227 -21.44 9.93 -12.53
CA ASN A 227 -21.47 10.89 -13.63
C ASN A 227 -21.10 12.32 -13.16
N PRO A 228 -20.75 13.25 -14.08
CA PRO A 228 -20.32 14.60 -13.70
C PRO A 228 -21.33 15.38 -12.85
N LYS A 229 -22.63 15.17 -13.06
CA LYS A 229 -23.68 15.81 -12.25
C LYS A 229 -23.68 15.28 -10.83
N LEU A 230 -23.58 13.96 -10.65
CA LEU A 230 -23.49 13.33 -9.34
C LEU A 230 -22.20 13.74 -8.63
N MET A 231 -21.06 13.79 -9.32
CA MET A 231 -19.79 14.28 -8.76
C MET A 231 -19.95 15.70 -8.18
N LYS A 232 -20.56 16.62 -8.94
CA LYS A 232 -20.82 17.99 -8.48
C LYS A 232 -21.74 18.02 -7.25
N ASP A 233 -22.79 17.20 -7.24
CA ASP A 233 -23.71 17.13 -6.10
C ASP A 233 -23.04 16.55 -4.85
N ILE A 234 -22.15 15.55 -4.99
CA ILE A 234 -21.34 14.98 -3.90
C ILE A 234 -20.44 16.05 -3.28
N ILE A 235 -19.65 16.74 -4.11
CA ILE A 235 -18.72 17.78 -3.63
C ILE A 235 -19.49 18.92 -2.95
N LYS A 236 -20.65 19.31 -3.49
CA LYS A 236 -21.50 20.33 -2.88
C LYS A 236 -22.02 19.88 -1.50
N ALA A 237 -22.39 18.62 -1.34
CA ALA A 237 -22.94 18.07 -0.10
C ALA A 237 -21.88 17.64 0.93
N ARG A 238 -20.60 17.54 0.57
CA ARG A 238 -19.55 16.94 1.42
C ARG A 238 -19.39 17.58 2.80
N HIS A 239 -19.72 18.86 2.96
CA HIS A 239 -19.65 19.59 4.23
C HIS A 239 -20.47 18.94 5.35
N HIS A 240 -21.55 18.21 5.02
CA HIS A 240 -22.31 17.42 6.01
C HIS A 240 -21.43 16.37 6.70
N LEU A 241 -20.41 15.85 6.02
CA LEU A 241 -19.52 14.82 6.56
C LEU A 241 -18.52 15.38 7.59
N ASP A 242 -18.31 16.69 7.66
CA ASP A 242 -17.44 17.30 8.67
C ASP A 242 -17.92 16.97 10.09
N ASN A 243 -19.24 16.87 10.28
CA ASN A 243 -19.91 16.54 11.55
C ASN A 243 -20.61 15.17 11.53
N ASP A 244 -20.22 14.26 10.61
CA ASP A 244 -20.82 12.92 10.46
C ASP A 244 -22.34 12.91 10.20
N GLU A 245 -22.86 13.96 9.56
CA GLU A 245 -24.29 14.09 9.23
C GLU A 245 -24.68 13.33 7.96
N TRP A 246 -24.39 12.02 7.94
CA TRP A 246 -24.62 11.13 6.80
C TRP A 246 -26.07 11.12 6.28
N GLY A 247 -27.04 11.34 7.17
CA GLY A 247 -28.46 11.44 6.80
C GLY A 247 -28.74 12.64 5.88
N TYR A 248 -28.18 13.82 6.20
CA TYR A 248 -28.31 15.00 5.35
C TYR A 248 -27.52 14.87 4.05
N PHE A 249 -26.29 14.33 4.14
CA PHE A 249 -25.48 14.01 2.96
C PHE A 249 -26.24 13.11 1.97
N LYS A 250 -26.83 12.01 2.46
CA LYS A 250 -27.65 11.09 1.66
C LYS A 250 -28.91 11.77 1.10
N LYS A 251 -29.57 12.61 1.89
CA LYS A 251 -30.79 13.33 1.47
C LYS A 251 -30.52 14.25 0.27
N ASP A 252 -29.43 15.01 0.32
CA ASP A 252 -29.06 15.97 -0.73
C ASP A 252 -28.63 15.27 -2.03
N ILE A 253 -27.96 14.12 -1.93
CA ILE A 253 -27.62 13.28 -3.09
C ILE A 253 -28.85 12.55 -3.63
N GLY A 254 -29.75 12.11 -2.76
CA GLY A 254 -30.94 11.33 -3.09
C GLY A 254 -30.69 9.81 -3.09
N PRO A 255 -31.64 8.99 -2.62
CA PRO A 255 -31.40 7.58 -2.27
C PRO A 255 -30.82 6.70 -3.38
N ARG A 256 -31.33 6.83 -4.62
CA ARG A 256 -30.87 6.02 -5.76
C ARG A 256 -29.43 6.37 -6.16
N ARG A 257 -29.09 7.66 -6.17
CA ARG A 257 -27.74 8.13 -6.53
C ARG A 257 -26.74 7.83 -5.41
N TYR A 258 -27.19 7.88 -4.17
CA TYR A 258 -26.39 7.49 -3.01
C TYR A 258 -25.97 6.02 -3.08
N LYS A 259 -26.87 5.13 -3.51
CA LYS A 259 -26.52 3.72 -3.74
C LYS A 259 -25.39 3.55 -4.76
N ASN A 260 -25.45 4.28 -5.88
CA ASN A 260 -24.37 4.26 -6.89
C ASN A 260 -23.05 4.77 -6.30
N LEU A 261 -23.09 5.82 -5.48
CA LEU A 261 -21.92 6.34 -4.78
C LEU A 261 -21.31 5.29 -3.84
N VAL A 262 -22.13 4.61 -3.03
CA VAL A 262 -21.66 3.55 -2.10
C VAL A 262 -20.99 2.41 -2.88
N GLU A 263 -21.60 1.93 -3.97
CA GLU A 263 -21.01 0.90 -4.82
C GLU A 263 -19.72 1.36 -5.50
N ALA A 264 -19.66 2.61 -5.95
CA ALA A 264 -18.46 3.19 -6.54
C ALA A 264 -17.32 3.31 -5.51
N MET A 265 -17.63 3.71 -4.27
CA MET A 265 -16.63 3.86 -3.21
C MET A 265 -16.03 2.52 -2.79
N ALA A 266 -16.80 1.43 -2.81
CA ALA A 266 -16.27 0.08 -2.63
C ALA A 266 -15.22 -0.28 -3.70
N ARG A 267 -15.47 0.08 -4.97
CA ARG A 267 -14.51 -0.14 -6.07
C ARG A 267 -13.28 0.75 -5.95
N VAL A 268 -13.45 2.02 -5.58
CA VAL A 268 -12.35 2.96 -5.34
C VAL A 268 -11.44 2.44 -4.23
N ASN A 269 -12.03 2.03 -3.10
CA ASN A 269 -11.30 1.45 -1.97
C ASN A 269 -10.44 0.25 -2.37
N LEU A 270 -10.97 -0.63 -3.23
CA LEU A 270 -10.19 -1.75 -3.78
C LEU A 270 -9.05 -1.28 -4.70
N ALA A 271 -9.32 -0.29 -5.54
CA ALA A 271 -8.35 0.25 -6.51
C ALA A 271 -7.19 1.02 -5.85
N THR A 272 -7.35 1.47 -4.61
CA THR A 272 -6.29 2.08 -3.80
C THR A 272 -5.14 1.12 -3.48
N ILE A 273 -5.38 -0.19 -3.53
CA ILE A 273 -4.41 -1.24 -3.20
C ILE A 273 -4.16 -2.08 -4.45
N ASP A 274 -2.89 -2.41 -4.76
CA ASP A 274 -2.63 -3.40 -5.81
C ASP A 274 -3.00 -4.82 -5.30
N ALA A 275 -4.24 -5.22 -5.58
CA ALA A 275 -4.77 -6.53 -5.19
C ALA A 275 -3.97 -7.69 -5.79
N LYS A 276 -3.40 -7.52 -7.01
CA LYS A 276 -2.60 -8.58 -7.64
C LYS A 276 -1.27 -8.77 -6.91
N VAL A 277 -0.68 -7.68 -6.40
CA VAL A 277 0.53 -7.72 -5.57
C VAL A 277 0.25 -8.52 -4.30
N SER A 278 -0.87 -8.23 -3.63
CA SER A 278 -1.21 -8.79 -2.32
C SER A 278 -1.53 -10.30 -2.32
N ILE A 279 -2.07 -10.82 -3.43
CA ILE A 279 -2.50 -12.23 -3.57
C ILE A 279 -1.36 -13.12 -4.11
N ASP A 280 -0.33 -12.56 -4.74
CA ASP A 280 0.78 -13.29 -5.36
C ASP A 280 1.79 -13.81 -4.32
N LEU A 281 1.73 -15.11 -4.05
CA LEU A 281 2.60 -15.80 -3.09
C LEU A 281 4.08 -15.79 -3.48
N LYS A 282 4.45 -15.48 -4.72
CA LYS A 282 5.84 -15.53 -5.20
C LYS A 282 6.34 -14.18 -5.70
N ARG A 283 5.68 -13.09 -5.30
CA ARG A 283 6.04 -11.70 -5.63
C ARG A 283 7.47 -11.37 -5.19
N ILE A 284 8.08 -10.43 -5.91
CA ILE A 284 9.29 -9.74 -5.45
C ILE A 284 8.93 -8.27 -5.23
N LEU A 285 9.32 -7.72 -4.10
CA LEU A 285 9.14 -6.30 -3.75
C LEU A 285 10.51 -5.63 -3.64
N ARG A 286 10.54 -4.31 -3.76
CA ARG A 286 11.79 -3.54 -3.62
C ARG A 286 12.44 -3.89 -2.28
N LEU A 287 13.74 -4.17 -2.33
CA LEU A 287 14.53 -4.49 -1.15
C LEU A 287 14.60 -3.24 -0.25
N PRO A 288 14.13 -3.28 1.01
CA PRO A 288 14.37 -2.20 1.96
C PRO A 288 15.88 -1.95 2.10
N SER A 289 16.26 -0.70 2.36
CA SER A 289 17.59 -0.08 2.23
C SER A 289 18.12 0.14 0.81
N SER A 290 17.52 -0.41 -0.25
CA SER A 290 18.00 -0.18 -1.63
C SER A 290 17.55 1.17 -2.21
N LEU A 291 18.21 1.64 -3.28
CA LEU A 291 17.86 2.89 -3.95
C LEU A 291 16.70 2.69 -4.95
N HIS A 292 15.70 3.57 -4.94
CA HIS A 292 14.71 3.71 -6.01
C HIS A 292 15.22 4.70 -7.07
N SER A 293 16.04 4.21 -8.01
CA SER A 293 16.76 5.08 -8.94
C SER A 293 15.90 5.91 -9.91
N LYS A 294 14.60 5.64 -10.11
CA LYS A 294 13.75 6.56 -10.90
C LYS A 294 13.47 7.90 -10.20
N VAL A 295 13.45 7.91 -8.87
CA VAL A 295 13.06 9.06 -8.06
C VAL A 295 14.15 9.48 -7.06
N SER A 296 15.29 8.77 -7.07
CA SER A 296 16.45 9.03 -6.19
C SER A 296 16.11 9.03 -4.69
N MET A 297 15.25 8.11 -4.26
CA MET A 297 14.88 7.93 -2.85
C MET A 297 15.34 6.57 -2.32
N LYS A 298 15.68 6.50 -1.04
CA LYS A 298 15.95 5.25 -0.32
C LYS A 298 14.64 4.53 -0.08
N CYS A 299 14.57 3.25 -0.44
CA CYS A 299 13.55 2.35 0.06
C CYS A 299 13.93 2.02 1.51
N MET A 300 13.06 2.19 2.48
CA MET A 300 13.42 1.97 3.89
C MET A 300 12.23 1.54 4.72
N GLU A 301 12.51 0.85 5.83
CA GLU A 301 11.50 0.55 6.83
C GLU A 301 11.18 1.81 7.64
N VAL A 302 9.90 2.12 7.76
CA VAL A 302 9.37 3.22 8.54
C VAL A 302 9.21 2.74 9.98
N LYS A 303 10.00 3.31 10.90
CA LYS A 303 9.99 2.91 12.31
C LYS A 303 8.91 3.59 13.13
N ASN A 304 8.62 4.85 12.83
CA ASN A 304 7.52 5.59 13.42
C ASN A 304 6.66 6.20 12.31
N ARG A 305 5.44 5.68 12.15
CA ARG A 305 4.50 6.10 11.09
C ARG A 305 3.90 7.49 11.32
N GLU A 306 3.93 8.00 12.55
CA GLU A 306 3.37 9.32 12.89
C GLU A 306 4.32 10.47 12.56
N THR A 307 5.64 10.23 12.62
CA THR A 307 6.66 11.26 12.43
C THR A 307 7.45 11.10 11.13
N PHE A 308 7.18 10.06 10.35
CA PHE A 308 7.96 9.73 9.16
C PHE A 308 7.81 10.80 8.09
N ASP A 309 8.95 11.33 7.65
CA ASP A 309 9.02 12.28 6.55
C ASP A 309 9.98 11.75 5.46
N PRO A 310 9.47 11.30 4.30
CA PRO A 310 10.33 10.74 3.25
C PRO A 310 11.32 11.79 2.71
N PHE A 311 11.02 13.09 2.76
CA PHE A 311 11.87 14.16 2.25
C PHE A 311 13.02 14.53 3.20
N LYS A 312 13.00 14.00 4.43
CA LYS A 312 14.08 14.14 5.40
C LYS A 312 14.84 12.83 5.60
N GLU A 313 14.12 11.73 5.73
CA GLU A 313 14.72 10.45 6.12
C GLU A 313 15.15 9.60 4.91
N ALA A 314 14.37 9.63 3.84
CA ALA A 314 14.57 8.76 2.69
C ALA A 314 15.39 9.40 1.55
N VAL A 315 15.94 10.61 1.75
CA VAL A 315 16.79 11.27 0.77
C VAL A 315 18.25 10.79 0.90
N PRO A 316 18.86 10.22 -0.15
CA PRO A 316 20.29 9.91 -0.17
C PRO A 316 21.16 11.17 -0.16
N LYS A 317 22.38 11.07 0.37
CA LYS A 317 23.31 12.22 0.48
C LYS A 317 23.61 12.88 -0.86
N PHE A 318 23.85 12.07 -1.90
CA PHE A 318 24.20 12.56 -3.23
C PHE A 318 23.13 13.48 -3.85
N VAL A 319 21.87 13.41 -3.38
CA VAL A 319 20.80 14.29 -3.89
C VAL A 319 21.02 15.73 -3.48
N TYR A 320 21.59 15.97 -2.30
CA TYR A 320 21.98 17.31 -1.83
C TYR A 320 23.28 17.82 -2.46
N GLU A 321 24.07 16.92 -3.05
CA GLU A 321 25.34 17.21 -3.74
C GLU A 321 25.13 17.48 -5.24
N ARG A 322 23.89 17.43 -5.73
CA ARG A 322 23.58 17.85 -7.09
C ARG A 322 23.78 19.35 -7.15
N ASP A 323 24.73 19.78 -7.97
CA ASP A 323 24.75 21.16 -8.45
C ASP A 323 23.44 21.35 -9.24
N ASP A 324 22.56 22.23 -8.76
CA ASP A 324 21.28 22.55 -9.41
C ASP A 324 21.47 23.16 -10.82
#